data_AF-A0A370AI80-F1
#
_entry.id   AF-A0A370AI80-F1
#
_cell.length_a   1.000
_cell.length_b   1.000
_cell.length_c   1.000
_cell.angle_alpha   90.00
_cell.angle_beta   90.00
_cell.angle_gamma   90.00
#
_symmetry.space_group_name_H-M   'P 1'
#
loop_
_entity.id
_entity.type
_entity.pdbx_description
1 polymer ?
#
loop_
_entity_poly.entity_id
_entity_poly.type
_entity_poly.pdbx_seq_one_letter_code
_entity_poly.pdbx_strand_id
1 'polypeptide(L)'
;MREEIMSDMYEEIRDEKGEWKPENSPADSPLFSWPWNLKKILKYYFGPQGFFFPNNLIYALIAVMSWVYFTPELSRAETFSFGWIAEIYLRNTVLLILIVGSLHLRLYMSKAQGERYKYINKWMDKGNKKFLFRNQVWDNIFWSLTSGSIIWTAYEALTLWMYANGRLPYIDFKSHPVYFILLMMAIPFLRLTHFYFIHKWSHWKPLYKISHYLHHKNINIGPWSGLSMHPIEHLLYFSGILIHWVIPSHPIHGIFHLMHAGLSPAAGHTGFHKLVLNKKAEWNTDHYFHYLHHKYFTVNFGVESVPLDKWFGSYHDGSDKAHEEMLRKRKNLKG
;
A
#
# COMPACT_ATOMS: atom_id res chain seq x y z
N MET A 1 26.23 26.79 5.29
CA MET A 1 26.58 26.35 6.67
C MET A 1 25.63 25.35 7.33
N ARG A 2 24.30 25.56 7.48
CA ARG A 2 23.40 24.53 8.06
C ARG A 2 23.00 23.41 7.08
N GLU A 3 23.09 23.65 5.77
CA GLU A 3 22.83 22.65 4.72
C GLU A 3 24.06 21.80 4.39
N GLU A 4 25.28 22.36 4.44
CA GLU A 4 26.52 21.63 4.12
C GLU A 4 26.90 20.57 5.16
N ILE A 5 26.61 20.78 6.45
CA ILE A 5 27.00 19.83 7.51
C ILE A 5 26.08 18.58 7.54
N MET A 6 24.98 18.57 6.76
CA MET A 6 24.07 17.42 6.67
C MET A 6 24.51 16.38 5.62
N SER A 7 25.47 16.73 4.77
CA SER A 7 26.02 15.90 3.69
C SER A 7 26.98 14.81 4.20
N ASP A 8 27.81 15.12 5.19
CA ASP A 8 29.10 14.42 5.36
C ASP A 8 29.07 13.17 6.25
N MET A 9 27.92 12.71 6.75
CA MET A 9 27.85 11.50 7.59
C MET A 9 27.11 10.31 6.96
N TYR A 10 26.60 10.45 5.74
CA TYR A 10 25.92 9.36 5.03
C TYR A 10 26.24 9.45 3.54
N GLU A 11 27.49 9.14 3.16
CA GLU A 11 27.80 8.79 1.78
C GLU A 11 27.05 7.51 1.44
N GLU A 12 25.83 7.68 0.94
CA GLU A 12 25.04 6.59 0.40
C GLU A 12 25.68 6.14 -0.91
N ILE A 13 26.34 4.98 -0.89
CA ILE A 13 26.93 4.37 -2.08
C ILE A 13 25.81 4.13 -3.09
N ARG A 14 25.86 4.90 -4.20
CA ARG A 14 24.99 4.73 -5.36
C ARG A 14 25.77 4.01 -6.45
N ASP A 15 25.05 3.30 -7.31
CA ASP A 15 25.66 2.74 -8.53
C ASP A 15 25.90 3.83 -9.60
N GLU A 16 26.55 3.47 -10.70
CA GLU A 16 26.83 4.37 -11.83
C GLU A 16 25.56 4.99 -12.46
N LYS A 17 24.38 4.39 -12.22
CA LYS A 17 23.08 4.87 -12.69
C LYS A 17 22.39 5.79 -11.68
N GLY A 18 23.03 6.05 -10.54
CA GLY A 18 22.48 6.89 -9.47
C GLY A 18 21.44 6.17 -8.60
N GLU A 19 21.37 4.84 -8.68
CA GLU A 19 20.45 4.04 -7.89
C GLU A 19 21.05 3.68 -6.52
N TRP A 20 20.20 3.69 -5.50
CA TRP A 20 20.53 3.29 -4.14
C TRP A 20 19.84 1.96 -3.82
N LYS A 21 20.55 1.08 -3.09
CA LYS A 21 20.01 -0.17 -2.55
C LYS A 21 20.35 -0.30 -1.07
N PRO A 22 19.46 -0.91 -0.26
CA PRO A 22 19.79 -1.22 1.12
C PRO A 22 20.91 -2.27 1.20
N GLU A 23 21.70 -2.23 2.27
CA GLU A 23 22.75 -3.24 2.52
C GLU A 23 22.14 -4.63 2.76
N ASN A 24 20.99 -4.67 3.45
CA ASN A 24 20.30 -5.91 3.77
C ASN A 24 19.15 -6.14 2.79
N SER A 25 19.01 -7.39 2.34
CA SER A 25 17.83 -7.83 1.61
C SER A 25 16.56 -7.63 2.46
N PRO A 26 15.40 -7.40 1.81
CA PRO A 26 14.13 -7.37 2.51
C PRO A 26 13.93 -8.62 3.37
N ALA A 27 13.58 -8.44 4.64
CA ALA A 27 13.46 -9.55 5.59
C ALA A 27 12.09 -10.21 5.47
N ASP A 28 12.06 -11.54 5.35
CA ASP A 28 10.80 -12.28 5.36
C ASP A 28 10.17 -12.30 6.75
N SER A 29 8.85 -12.54 6.77
CA SER A 29 8.20 -12.93 8.00
C SER A 29 8.78 -14.24 8.56
N PRO A 30 9.24 -14.24 9.83
CA PRO A 30 9.72 -15.45 10.51
C PRO A 30 8.61 -16.46 10.79
N LEU A 31 7.33 -16.11 10.61
CA LEU A 31 6.21 -17.04 10.74
C LEU A 31 6.26 -18.15 9.69
N PHE A 32 6.81 -17.83 8.51
CA PHE A 32 6.90 -18.76 7.38
C PHE A 32 8.29 -19.37 7.22
N SER A 33 9.16 -19.19 8.21
CA SER A 33 10.53 -19.73 8.22
C SER A 33 10.67 -20.82 9.28
N TRP A 34 10.95 -22.05 8.86
CA TRP A 34 11.24 -23.16 9.77
C TRP A 34 12.75 -23.29 10.03
N PRO A 35 13.19 -23.60 11.28
CA PRO A 35 12.39 -23.81 12.48
C PRO A 35 11.87 -22.51 13.10
N TRP A 36 10.66 -22.56 13.66
CA TRP A 36 10.05 -21.39 14.30
C TRP A 36 10.84 -20.93 15.52
N ASN A 37 11.04 -19.61 15.59
CA ASN A 37 11.64 -18.97 16.75
C ASN A 37 10.65 -17.93 17.30
N LEU A 38 10.00 -18.27 18.42
CA LEU A 38 8.94 -17.43 19.00
C LEU A 38 9.42 -16.00 19.31
N LYS A 39 10.67 -15.83 19.78
CA LYS A 39 11.24 -14.50 20.05
C LYS A 39 11.37 -13.67 18.77
N LYS A 40 11.81 -14.27 17.66
CA LYS A 40 11.86 -13.59 16.35
C LYS A 40 10.47 -13.24 15.83
N ILE A 41 9.51 -14.17 15.96
CA ILE A 41 8.11 -13.94 15.56
C ILE A 41 7.49 -12.79 16.35
N LEU A 42 7.58 -12.82 17.69
CA LEU A 42 7.03 -11.76 18.53
C LEU A 42 7.71 -10.41 18.23
N LYS A 43 9.03 -10.38 18.05
CA LYS A 43 9.75 -9.15 17.65
C LYS A 43 9.29 -8.64 16.29
N TYR A 44 9.10 -9.51 15.30
CA TYR A 44 8.68 -9.12 13.95
C TYR A 44 7.26 -8.54 13.96
N TYR A 45 6.31 -9.16 14.68
CA TYR A 45 4.91 -8.71 14.64
C TYR A 45 4.60 -7.58 15.63
N PHE A 46 5.21 -7.61 16.82
CA PHE A 46 4.86 -6.72 17.94
C PHE A 46 6.01 -5.82 18.41
N GLY A 47 7.21 -5.93 17.81
CA GLY A 47 8.34 -5.07 18.17
C GLY A 47 8.15 -3.61 17.74
N PRO A 48 9.05 -2.71 18.17
CA PRO A 48 9.11 -1.36 17.65
C PRO A 48 9.41 -1.39 16.14
N GLN A 49 8.49 -0.87 15.31
CA GLN A 49 8.48 -1.02 13.84
C GLN A 49 8.18 -2.44 13.33
N GLY A 50 7.50 -3.26 14.13
CA GLY A 50 6.99 -4.55 13.70
C GLY A 50 5.79 -4.44 12.75
N PHE A 51 5.32 -5.57 12.26
CA PHE A 51 4.21 -5.63 11.31
C PHE A 51 2.93 -4.94 11.83
N PHE A 52 2.54 -5.16 13.09
CA PHE A 52 1.35 -4.50 13.64
C PHE A 52 1.64 -3.07 14.11
N PHE A 53 2.83 -2.83 14.65
CA PHE A 53 3.15 -1.59 15.36
C PHE A 53 4.16 -0.74 14.63
N PRO A 54 3.91 0.57 14.50
CA PRO A 54 2.69 1.34 14.74
C PRO A 54 1.85 1.51 13.47
N ASN A 55 2.35 1.21 12.28
CA ASN A 55 1.67 1.56 11.02
C ASN A 55 0.28 0.94 10.92
N ASN A 56 0.17 -0.38 11.06
CA ASN A 56 -1.11 -1.07 10.99
C ASN A 56 -2.03 -0.71 12.16
N LEU A 57 -1.48 -0.45 13.35
CA LEU A 57 -2.23 0.10 14.47
C LEU A 57 -2.80 1.50 14.15
N ILE A 58 -2.02 2.39 13.55
CA ILE A 58 -2.46 3.73 13.15
C ILE A 58 -3.62 3.62 12.16
N TYR A 59 -3.52 2.75 11.15
CA TYR A 59 -4.63 2.52 10.21
C TYR A 59 -5.87 1.93 10.89
N ALA A 60 -5.70 1.01 11.85
CA ALA A 60 -6.80 0.47 12.63
C ALA A 60 -7.47 1.55 13.50
N LEU A 61 -6.68 2.42 14.15
CA LEU A 61 -7.18 3.55 14.93
C LEU A 61 -7.93 4.56 14.04
N ILE A 62 -7.42 4.87 12.85
CA ILE A 62 -8.12 5.71 11.88
C ILE A 62 -9.46 5.09 11.49
N ALA A 63 -9.51 3.77 11.27
CA ALA A 63 -10.75 3.08 10.94
C ALA A 63 -11.75 3.08 12.11
N VAL A 64 -11.29 2.88 13.36
CA VAL A 64 -12.13 2.98 14.56
C VAL A 64 -12.67 4.41 14.72
N MET A 65 -11.82 5.42 14.62
CA MET A 65 -12.24 6.82 14.72
C MET A 65 -13.23 7.17 13.60
N SER A 66 -12.98 6.68 12.38
CA SER A 66 -13.89 6.87 11.26
C SER A 66 -15.23 6.21 11.49
N TRP A 67 -15.24 4.96 11.97
CA TRP A 67 -16.46 4.25 12.31
C TRP A 67 -17.29 4.97 13.38
N VAL A 68 -16.64 5.46 14.44
CA VAL A 68 -17.34 6.07 15.58
C VAL A 68 -17.85 7.47 15.27
N TYR A 69 -17.09 8.28 14.51
CA TYR A 69 -17.37 9.72 14.38
C TYR A 69 -17.68 10.19 12.95
N PHE A 70 -17.27 9.43 11.93
CA PHE A 70 -17.31 9.88 10.53
C PHE A 70 -17.95 8.87 9.57
N THR A 71 -18.60 7.85 10.11
CA THR A 71 -19.42 6.92 9.35
C THR A 71 -20.88 7.27 9.61
N PRO A 72 -21.72 7.41 8.58
CA PRO A 72 -23.14 7.71 8.77
C PRO A 72 -23.80 6.60 9.59
N GLU A 73 -24.80 6.97 10.40
CA GLU A 73 -25.62 6.00 11.10
C GLU A 73 -26.17 4.95 10.14
N LEU A 74 -26.12 3.67 10.54
CA LEU A 74 -26.42 2.56 9.65
C LEU A 74 -27.87 2.61 9.13
N SER A 75 -28.81 3.12 9.93
CA SER A 75 -30.20 3.36 9.52
C SER A 75 -30.32 4.29 8.30
N ARG A 76 -29.45 5.30 8.17
CA ARG A 76 -29.42 6.20 7.00
C ARG A 76 -28.98 5.48 5.72
N ALA A 77 -28.26 4.36 5.87
CA ALA A 77 -27.77 3.57 4.75
C ALA A 77 -28.79 2.53 4.25
N GLU A 78 -30.01 2.46 4.80
CA GLU A 78 -31.07 1.57 4.29
C GLU A 78 -31.45 1.90 2.84
N THR A 79 -31.41 3.19 2.48
CA THR A 79 -31.64 3.68 1.12
C THR A 79 -30.44 4.50 0.64
N PHE A 80 -30.06 4.33 -0.63
CA PHE A 80 -29.00 5.14 -1.21
C PHE A 80 -29.45 6.59 -1.32
N SER A 81 -28.64 7.50 -0.77
CA SER A 81 -28.84 8.94 -0.92
C SER A 81 -27.49 9.63 -1.11
N PHE A 82 -27.48 10.72 -1.88
CA PHE A 82 -26.26 11.47 -2.14
C PHE A 82 -25.60 11.98 -0.86
N GLY A 83 -26.39 12.39 0.15
CA GLY A 83 -25.87 13.02 1.37
C GLY A 83 -24.89 12.14 2.15
N TRP A 84 -25.32 10.95 2.60
CA TRP A 84 -24.44 10.08 3.39
C TRP A 84 -23.31 9.48 2.57
N ILE A 85 -23.50 9.26 1.26
CA ILE A 85 -22.43 8.79 0.36
C ILE A 85 -21.36 9.89 0.20
N ALA A 86 -21.78 11.15 0.08
CA ALA A 86 -20.88 12.29 0.01
C ALA A 86 -20.09 12.50 1.32
N GLU A 87 -20.68 12.20 2.48
CA GLU A 87 -19.96 12.20 3.77
C GLU A 87 -18.80 11.18 3.76
N ILE A 88 -19.06 9.94 3.31
CA ILE A 88 -18.02 8.90 3.18
C ILE A 88 -16.96 9.31 2.17
N TYR A 89 -17.37 9.84 1.00
CA TYR A 89 -16.44 10.33 -0.02
C TYR A 89 -15.52 11.41 0.54
N LEU A 90 -16.09 12.43 1.17
CA LEU A 90 -15.34 13.54 1.75
C LEU A 90 -14.35 13.04 2.80
N ARG A 91 -14.79 12.15 3.70
CA ARG A 91 -13.91 11.55 4.71
C ARG A 91 -12.74 10.79 4.07
N ASN A 92 -13.01 9.91 3.12
CA ASN A 92 -11.96 9.12 2.44
C ASN A 92 -10.98 10.00 1.70
N THR A 93 -11.47 10.98 0.95
CA THR A 93 -10.65 11.96 0.23
C THR A 93 -9.81 12.80 1.18
N VAL A 94 -10.37 13.29 2.29
CA VAL A 94 -9.63 14.06 3.30
C VAL A 94 -8.54 13.21 3.95
N LEU A 95 -8.84 11.98 4.37
CA LEU A 95 -7.83 11.06 4.93
C LEU A 95 -6.70 10.80 3.93
N LEU A 96 -7.04 10.57 2.66
CA LEU A 96 -6.06 10.35 1.60
C LEU A 96 -5.18 11.59 1.39
N ILE A 97 -5.77 12.79 1.33
CA ILE A 97 -5.02 14.05 1.21
C ILE A 97 -4.10 14.27 2.42
N LEU A 98 -4.58 14.04 3.65
CA LEU A 98 -3.78 14.26 4.85
C LEU A 98 -2.58 13.31 4.91
N ILE A 99 -2.79 12.01 4.66
CA ILE A 99 -1.72 11.02 4.79
C ILE A 99 -0.77 11.07 3.59
N VAL A 100 -1.29 11.00 2.38
CA VAL A 100 -0.46 10.98 1.16
C VAL A 100 0.15 12.34 0.90
N GLY A 101 -0.64 13.40 1.09
CA GLY A 101 -0.18 14.77 0.94
C GLY A 101 0.89 15.15 1.95
N SER A 102 0.79 14.73 3.23
CA SER A 102 1.85 15.02 4.22
C SER A 102 3.16 14.31 3.90
N LEU A 103 3.11 13.04 3.47
CA LEU A 103 4.29 12.32 2.98
C LEU A 103 4.90 13.01 1.76
N HIS A 104 4.06 13.42 0.80
CA HIS A 104 4.52 14.12 -0.40
C HIS A 104 5.12 15.49 -0.08
N LEU A 105 4.49 16.26 0.79
CA LEU A 105 4.96 17.56 1.26
C LEU A 105 6.34 17.43 1.92
N ARG A 106 6.51 16.44 2.81
CA ARG A 106 7.77 16.21 3.51
C ARG A 106 8.90 15.73 2.58
N LEU A 107 8.63 14.74 1.75
CA LEU A 107 9.67 14.06 0.98
C LEU A 107 9.98 14.73 -0.37
N TYR A 108 8.99 15.33 -1.03
CA TYR A 108 9.13 15.83 -2.41
C TYR A 108 9.04 17.34 -2.54
N MET A 109 8.21 18.02 -1.75
CA MET A 109 8.09 19.49 -1.83
C MET A 109 9.14 20.18 -0.95
N SER A 110 9.19 19.84 0.33
CA SER A 110 10.17 20.39 1.28
C SER A 110 11.52 19.68 1.23
N LYS A 111 11.58 18.47 0.63
CA LYS A 111 12.79 17.64 0.52
C LYS A 111 13.52 17.51 1.86
N ALA A 112 12.78 17.28 2.94
CA ALA A 112 13.28 17.40 4.32
C ALA A 112 14.48 16.49 4.65
N GLN A 113 14.71 15.42 3.88
CA GLN A 113 15.86 14.51 4.01
C GLN A 113 16.73 14.46 2.74
N GLY A 114 16.56 15.40 1.81
CA GLY A 114 17.24 15.41 0.52
C GLY A 114 17.04 14.09 -0.23
N GLU A 115 18.14 13.49 -0.70
CA GLU A 115 18.14 12.22 -1.41
C GLU A 115 18.50 11.03 -0.51
N ARG A 116 18.65 11.27 0.80
CA ARG A 116 18.98 10.22 1.76
C ARG A 116 17.89 9.15 1.76
N TYR A 117 18.29 7.90 1.52
CA TYR A 117 17.49 6.70 1.35
C TYR A 117 16.65 6.65 0.07
N LYS A 118 16.83 7.58 -0.85
CA LYS A 118 16.05 7.64 -2.08
C LYS A 118 16.56 6.64 -3.11
N TYR A 119 15.69 5.74 -3.58
CA TYR A 119 16.10 4.64 -4.47
C TYR A 119 16.67 5.13 -5.81
N ILE A 120 16.09 6.19 -6.40
CA ILE A 120 16.58 6.80 -7.65
C ILE A 120 16.90 8.26 -7.36
N ASN A 121 18.07 8.77 -7.75
CA ASN A 121 18.46 10.18 -7.59
C ASN A 121 17.67 11.18 -8.49
N LYS A 122 16.65 10.72 -9.21
CA LYS A 122 15.79 11.55 -10.07
C LYS A 122 14.50 11.97 -9.37
N TRP A 123 14.14 13.24 -9.40
CA TRP A 123 12.86 13.73 -8.87
C TRP A 123 11.67 13.47 -9.82
N MET A 124 10.45 13.76 -9.39
CA MET A 124 9.22 13.46 -10.16
C MET A 124 9.21 14.13 -11.53
N ASP A 125 8.77 13.40 -12.56
CA ASP A 125 8.78 13.86 -13.95
C ASP A 125 7.86 15.07 -14.19
N LYS A 126 8.41 16.09 -14.86
CA LYS A 126 7.69 17.27 -15.38
C LYS A 126 7.94 17.41 -16.89
N GLY A 127 6.93 17.85 -17.64
CA GLY A 127 6.98 17.97 -19.11
C GLY A 127 6.87 16.65 -19.88
N ASN A 128 6.67 15.51 -19.22
CA ASN A 128 6.69 14.19 -19.86
C ASN A 128 5.31 13.79 -20.41
N LYS A 129 5.20 13.61 -21.73
CA LYS A 129 3.95 13.30 -22.45
C LYS A 129 3.25 11.99 -22.03
N LYS A 130 3.91 11.10 -21.28
CA LYS A 130 3.29 9.85 -20.81
C LYS A 130 2.18 10.07 -19.76
N PHE A 131 2.16 11.23 -19.09
CA PHE A 131 1.20 11.60 -18.04
C PHE A 131 0.12 12.56 -18.56
N LEU A 132 -1.12 12.49 -18.03
CA LEU A 132 -2.31 13.22 -18.51
C LEU A 132 -2.11 14.75 -18.57
N PHE A 133 -1.34 15.32 -17.63
CA PHE A 133 -1.04 16.76 -17.56
C PHE A 133 0.42 17.09 -17.90
N ARG A 134 1.12 16.16 -18.56
CA ARG A 134 2.58 16.18 -18.73
C ARG A 134 3.33 16.33 -17.40
N ASN A 135 2.72 15.94 -16.29
CA ASN A 135 3.27 16.06 -14.94
C ASN A 135 2.84 14.85 -14.13
N GLN A 136 3.82 14.12 -13.63
CA GLN A 136 3.61 12.88 -12.90
C GLN A 136 2.80 13.08 -11.62
N VAL A 137 3.09 14.14 -10.87
CA VAL A 137 2.41 14.38 -9.58
C VAL A 137 0.95 14.72 -9.80
N TRP A 138 0.63 15.59 -10.76
CA TRP A 138 -0.75 15.93 -11.08
C TRP A 138 -1.55 14.75 -11.62
N ASP A 139 -0.94 13.92 -12.47
CA ASP A 139 -1.55 12.69 -12.96
C ASP A 139 -1.88 11.74 -11.79
N ASN A 140 -0.94 11.55 -10.87
CA ASN A 140 -1.13 10.69 -9.72
C ASN A 140 -2.18 11.20 -8.73
N ILE A 141 -2.19 12.50 -8.46
CA ILE A 141 -3.23 13.14 -7.64
C ILE A 141 -4.60 12.94 -8.28
N PHE A 142 -4.70 13.18 -9.59
CA PHE A 142 -5.96 13.03 -10.32
C PHE A 142 -6.52 11.61 -10.19
N TRP A 143 -5.74 10.57 -10.50
CA TRP A 143 -6.24 9.18 -10.45
C TRP A 143 -6.56 8.72 -9.02
N SER A 144 -5.77 9.17 -8.03
CA SER A 144 -6.00 8.83 -6.61
C SER A 144 -7.27 9.48 -6.05
N LEU A 145 -7.47 10.78 -6.31
CA LEU A 145 -8.58 11.55 -5.74
C LEU A 145 -9.88 11.37 -6.52
N THR A 146 -9.81 11.08 -7.83
CA THR A 146 -11.01 10.78 -8.62
C THR A 146 -11.35 9.30 -8.51
N SER A 147 -10.87 8.48 -9.44
CA SER A 147 -11.21 7.08 -9.54
C SER A 147 -10.94 6.30 -8.24
N GLY A 148 -9.79 6.53 -7.59
CA GLY A 148 -9.43 5.80 -6.37
C GLY A 148 -10.41 6.07 -5.24
N SER A 149 -10.64 7.34 -4.90
CA SER A 149 -11.56 7.73 -3.82
C SER A 149 -13.03 7.41 -4.14
N ILE A 150 -13.45 7.58 -5.40
CA ILE A 150 -14.82 7.24 -5.83
C ILE A 150 -15.09 5.75 -5.69
N ILE A 151 -14.20 4.89 -6.17
CA ILE A 151 -14.40 3.43 -6.14
C ILE A 151 -14.27 2.88 -4.72
N TRP A 152 -13.32 3.39 -3.93
CA TRP A 152 -13.24 3.10 -2.50
C TRP A 152 -14.58 3.42 -1.83
N THR A 153 -15.08 4.64 -2.00
CA THR A 153 -16.36 5.08 -1.44
C THR A 153 -17.52 4.20 -1.90
N ALA A 154 -17.56 3.83 -3.18
CA ALA A 154 -18.63 2.98 -3.71
C ALA A 154 -18.66 1.60 -3.04
N TYR A 155 -17.50 0.96 -2.85
CA TYR A 155 -17.41 -0.31 -2.11
C TYR A 155 -17.88 -0.18 -0.66
N GLU A 156 -17.48 0.90 0.00
CA GLU A 156 -17.88 1.14 1.38
C GLU A 156 -19.38 1.40 1.49
N ALA A 157 -19.91 2.27 0.64
CA ALA A 157 -21.32 2.61 0.61
C ALA A 157 -22.20 1.38 0.32
N LEU A 158 -21.81 0.58 -0.67
CA LEU A 158 -22.51 -0.67 -0.97
C LEU A 158 -22.46 -1.65 0.22
N THR A 159 -21.31 -1.76 0.89
CA THR A 159 -21.16 -2.64 2.06
C THR A 159 -22.05 -2.19 3.22
N LEU A 160 -22.06 -0.88 3.53
CA LEU A 160 -22.91 -0.32 4.58
C LEU A 160 -24.40 -0.48 4.26
N TRP A 161 -24.80 -0.23 3.00
CA TRP A 161 -26.16 -0.45 2.56
C TRP A 161 -26.58 -1.92 2.73
N MET A 162 -25.71 -2.87 2.39
CA MET A 162 -26.01 -4.29 2.58
C MET A 162 -26.12 -4.67 4.06
N TYR A 163 -25.29 -4.11 4.95
CA TYR A 163 -25.44 -4.31 6.39
C TYR A 163 -26.74 -3.71 6.94
N ALA A 164 -27.07 -2.48 6.54
CA ALA A 164 -28.31 -1.80 6.94
C ALA A 164 -29.56 -2.60 6.54
N ASN A 165 -29.50 -3.29 5.40
CA ASN A 165 -30.60 -4.11 4.88
C ASN A 165 -30.50 -5.60 5.28
N GLY A 166 -29.64 -5.96 6.23
CA GLY A 166 -29.52 -7.34 6.73
C GLY A 166 -29.08 -8.37 5.66
N ARG A 167 -28.36 -7.93 4.62
CA ARG A 167 -27.93 -8.77 3.49
C ARG A 167 -26.61 -9.51 3.73
N LEU A 168 -25.83 -9.10 4.73
CA LEU A 168 -24.52 -9.67 5.05
C LEU A 168 -24.52 -10.37 6.42
N PRO A 169 -23.67 -11.39 6.61
CA PRO A 169 -23.50 -12.00 7.92
C PRO A 169 -22.86 -11.00 8.89
N TYR A 170 -23.50 -10.82 10.04
CA TYR A 170 -23.14 -9.82 11.04
C TYR A 170 -22.68 -10.46 12.35
N ILE A 171 -21.69 -9.83 12.99
CA ILE A 171 -21.29 -10.12 14.37
C ILE A 171 -21.15 -8.82 15.16
N ASP A 172 -21.46 -8.89 16.45
CA ASP A 172 -21.19 -7.81 17.41
C ASP A 172 -19.95 -8.11 18.27
N PHE A 173 -19.25 -7.05 18.69
CA PHE A 173 -18.10 -7.15 19.56
C PHE A 173 -18.44 -7.75 20.93
N LYS A 174 -19.57 -7.38 21.55
CA LYS A 174 -19.92 -7.83 22.91
C LYS A 174 -20.17 -9.34 22.94
N SER A 175 -20.77 -9.87 21.88
CA SER A 175 -21.07 -11.30 21.78
C SER A 175 -19.86 -12.14 21.34
N HIS A 176 -18.97 -11.58 20.52
CA HIS A 176 -17.84 -12.33 19.94
C HIS A 176 -16.50 -11.58 20.02
N PRO A 177 -16.05 -11.14 21.22
CA PRO A 177 -14.91 -10.23 21.34
C PRO A 177 -13.61 -10.83 20.81
N VAL A 178 -13.37 -12.12 21.05
CA VAL A 178 -12.14 -12.81 20.60
C VAL A 178 -12.09 -12.88 19.08
N TYR A 179 -13.14 -13.37 18.44
CA TYR A 179 -13.20 -13.47 16.97
C TYR A 179 -13.07 -12.08 16.32
N PHE A 180 -13.73 -11.08 16.88
CA PHE A 180 -13.68 -9.70 16.39
C PHE A 180 -12.24 -9.16 16.37
N ILE A 181 -11.51 -9.30 17.49
CA ILE A 181 -10.11 -8.84 17.56
C ILE A 181 -9.22 -9.65 16.64
N LEU A 182 -9.38 -10.96 16.58
CA LEU A 182 -8.62 -11.81 15.66
C LEU A 182 -8.86 -11.42 14.19
N LEU A 183 -10.11 -11.10 13.82
CA LEU A 183 -10.44 -10.65 12.47
C LEU A 183 -9.83 -9.27 12.19
N MET A 184 -9.87 -8.33 13.13
CA MET A 184 -9.15 -7.06 13.02
C MET A 184 -7.65 -7.26 12.77
N MET A 185 -7.01 -8.19 13.49
CA MET A 185 -5.59 -8.53 13.28
C MET A 185 -5.34 -9.28 11.96
N ALA A 186 -6.32 -10.05 11.46
CA ALA A 186 -6.21 -10.82 10.23
C ALA A 186 -6.32 -9.95 8.97
N ILE A 187 -7.06 -8.83 9.02
CA ILE A 187 -7.34 -7.98 7.85
C ILE A 187 -6.08 -7.57 7.05
N PRO A 188 -4.98 -7.10 7.66
CA PRO A 188 -3.77 -6.81 6.91
C PRO A 188 -3.27 -8.02 6.11
N PHE A 189 -3.31 -9.25 6.65
CA PHE A 189 -2.89 -10.45 5.93
C PHE A 189 -3.85 -10.82 4.81
N LEU A 190 -5.17 -10.73 5.06
CA LEU A 190 -6.21 -10.99 4.07
C LEU A 190 -6.03 -10.04 2.87
N ARG A 191 -5.84 -8.75 3.16
CA ARG A 191 -5.61 -7.71 2.15
C ARG A 191 -4.32 -7.94 1.37
N LEU A 192 -3.21 -8.30 2.03
CA LEU A 192 -1.94 -8.56 1.36
C LEU A 192 -1.98 -9.82 0.48
N THR A 193 -2.72 -10.84 0.93
CA THR A 193 -2.96 -12.06 0.15
C THR A 193 -3.80 -11.77 -1.09
N HIS A 194 -4.93 -11.06 -0.91
CA HIS A 194 -5.77 -10.60 -2.02
C HIS A 194 -4.98 -9.73 -3.01
N PHE A 195 -4.21 -8.78 -2.50
CA PHE A 195 -3.36 -7.90 -3.31
C PHE A 195 -2.42 -8.70 -4.19
N TYR A 196 -1.71 -9.70 -3.66
CA TYR A 196 -0.80 -10.53 -4.48
C TYR A 196 -1.50 -11.15 -5.70
N PHE A 197 -2.67 -11.77 -5.50
CA PHE A 197 -3.37 -12.45 -6.58
C PHE A 197 -3.92 -11.47 -7.61
N ILE A 198 -4.57 -10.40 -7.17
CA ILE A 198 -5.10 -9.37 -8.07
C ILE A 198 -3.96 -8.66 -8.80
N HIS A 199 -2.88 -8.31 -8.12
CA HIS A 199 -1.75 -7.64 -8.71
C HIS A 199 -1.05 -8.51 -9.75
N LYS A 200 -0.76 -9.78 -9.42
CA LYS A 200 -0.22 -10.73 -10.39
C LYS A 200 -1.14 -10.92 -11.59
N TRP A 201 -2.45 -10.97 -11.38
CA TRP A 201 -3.42 -11.07 -12.47
C TRP A 201 -3.47 -9.79 -13.31
N SER A 202 -3.34 -8.61 -12.71
CA SER A 202 -3.25 -7.33 -13.43
C SER A 202 -2.01 -7.23 -14.33
N HIS A 203 -0.96 -8.02 -14.07
CA HIS A 203 0.21 -8.16 -14.97
C HIS A 203 -0.01 -9.12 -16.14
N TRP A 204 -1.12 -9.86 -16.17
CA TRP A 204 -1.50 -10.60 -17.36
C TRP A 204 -1.72 -9.64 -18.54
N LYS A 205 -1.11 -9.94 -19.69
CA LYS A 205 -0.94 -9.01 -20.82
C LYS A 205 -2.20 -8.21 -21.22
N PRO A 206 -3.42 -8.80 -21.31
CA PRO A 206 -4.64 -8.04 -21.59
C PRO A 206 -4.97 -7.03 -20.49
N LEU A 207 -5.02 -7.47 -19.22
CA LEU A 207 -5.28 -6.58 -18.08
C LEU A 207 -4.21 -5.50 -17.95
N TYR A 208 -2.94 -5.86 -18.15
CA TYR A 208 -1.86 -4.89 -18.11
C TYR A 208 -2.07 -3.76 -19.11
N LYS A 209 -2.39 -4.10 -20.36
CA LYS A 209 -2.58 -3.12 -21.43
C LYS A 209 -3.79 -2.21 -21.21
N ILE A 210 -4.87 -2.70 -20.62
CA ILE A 210 -6.10 -1.92 -20.45
C ILE A 210 -6.15 -1.12 -19.15
N SER A 211 -5.45 -1.57 -18.09
CA SER A 211 -5.54 -0.93 -16.77
C SER A 211 -4.20 -0.75 -16.08
N HIS A 212 -3.40 -1.81 -15.92
CA HIS A 212 -2.26 -1.78 -15.01
C HIS A 212 -1.05 -0.95 -15.50
N TYR A 213 -0.92 -0.77 -16.81
CA TYR A 213 0.15 0.05 -17.38
C TYR A 213 0.16 1.49 -16.83
N LEU A 214 -1.00 2.01 -16.43
CA LEU A 214 -1.15 3.36 -15.89
C LEU A 214 -0.38 3.50 -14.58
N HIS A 215 -0.59 2.58 -13.65
CA HIS A 215 0.15 2.50 -12.40
C HIS A 215 1.66 2.44 -12.68
N HIS A 216 2.04 1.59 -13.62
CA HIS A 216 3.42 1.34 -14.05
C HIS A 216 4.09 2.46 -14.87
N LYS A 217 3.36 3.53 -15.23
CA LYS A 217 4.02 4.77 -15.73
C LYS A 217 4.97 5.36 -14.68
N ASN A 218 4.72 5.05 -13.40
CA ASN A 218 5.41 5.57 -12.22
C ASN A 218 6.62 4.72 -11.79
N ILE A 219 7.55 4.41 -12.71
CA ILE A 219 8.82 3.74 -12.37
C ILE A 219 9.56 4.46 -11.24
N ASN A 220 9.60 5.80 -11.31
CA ASN A 220 10.02 6.64 -10.19
C ASN A 220 8.81 6.90 -9.30
N ILE A 221 8.54 5.98 -8.37
CA ILE A 221 7.39 6.06 -7.45
C ILE A 221 7.45 7.31 -6.56
N GLY A 222 6.28 7.76 -6.12
CA GLY A 222 6.11 8.79 -5.08
C GLY A 222 4.80 8.55 -4.32
N PRO A 223 4.56 9.16 -3.14
CA PRO A 223 3.42 8.78 -2.28
C PRO A 223 2.07 8.69 -3.02
N TRP A 224 1.79 9.67 -3.89
CA TRP A 224 0.58 9.70 -4.73
C TRP A 224 0.50 8.58 -5.79
N SER A 225 1.61 7.99 -6.22
CA SER A 225 1.58 6.90 -7.19
C SER A 225 1.00 5.61 -6.60
N GLY A 226 0.91 5.49 -5.27
CA GLY A 226 0.40 4.29 -4.61
C GLY A 226 -1.07 3.97 -4.89
N LEU A 227 -1.89 4.99 -5.16
CA LEU A 227 -3.29 4.85 -5.58
C LEU A 227 -3.54 5.49 -6.95
N SER A 228 -2.48 5.76 -7.72
CA SER A 228 -2.60 6.21 -9.10
C SER A 228 -2.76 4.99 -9.99
N MET A 229 -4.01 4.58 -10.21
CA MET A 229 -4.37 3.41 -10.98
C MET A 229 -5.55 3.71 -11.90
N HIS A 230 -5.74 2.86 -12.91
CA HIS A 230 -6.92 2.93 -13.77
C HIS A 230 -8.19 2.48 -13.00
N PRO A 231 -9.40 2.97 -13.33
CA PRO A 231 -10.64 2.56 -12.65
C PRO A 231 -10.88 1.05 -12.57
N ILE A 232 -10.58 0.31 -13.64
CA ILE A 232 -10.66 -1.17 -13.64
C ILE A 232 -9.73 -1.77 -12.58
N GLU A 233 -8.53 -1.21 -12.42
CA GLU A 233 -7.60 -1.68 -11.41
C GLU A 233 -8.08 -1.31 -10.00
N HIS A 234 -8.61 -0.11 -9.78
CA HIS A 234 -9.23 0.24 -8.49
C HIS A 234 -10.39 -0.70 -8.12
N LEU A 235 -11.25 -1.08 -9.08
CA LEU A 235 -12.32 -2.04 -8.84
C LEU A 235 -11.76 -3.38 -8.32
N LEU A 236 -10.77 -3.93 -9.02
CA LEU A 236 -10.13 -5.18 -8.61
C LEU A 236 -9.38 -5.01 -7.28
N TYR A 237 -8.68 -3.91 -7.09
CA TYR A 237 -7.86 -3.61 -5.92
C TYR A 237 -8.69 -3.50 -4.63
N PHE A 238 -9.81 -2.77 -4.67
CA PHE A 238 -10.70 -2.63 -3.50
C PHE A 238 -11.64 -3.80 -3.28
N SER A 239 -11.73 -4.74 -4.24
CA SER A 239 -12.56 -5.95 -4.11
C SER A 239 -12.15 -6.88 -2.95
N GLY A 240 -11.04 -6.62 -2.27
CA GLY A 240 -10.64 -7.35 -1.06
C GLY A 240 -11.72 -7.32 0.04
N ILE A 241 -12.52 -6.24 0.11
CA ILE A 241 -13.63 -6.14 1.07
C ILE A 241 -14.68 -7.25 0.92
N LEU A 242 -14.81 -7.85 -0.27
CA LEU A 242 -15.82 -8.88 -0.56
C LEU A 242 -15.72 -10.09 0.37
N ILE A 243 -14.55 -10.34 0.98
CA ILE A 243 -14.40 -11.39 2.00
C ILE A 243 -15.38 -11.19 3.18
N HIS A 244 -15.62 -9.95 3.59
CA HIS A 244 -16.54 -9.59 4.67
C HIS A 244 -18.02 -9.72 4.29
N TRP A 245 -18.31 -9.96 3.02
CA TRP A 245 -19.68 -10.27 2.57
C TRP A 245 -19.98 -11.77 2.71
N VAL A 246 -18.95 -12.60 2.90
CA VAL A 246 -19.07 -14.05 3.04
C VAL A 246 -18.83 -14.49 4.48
N ILE A 247 -17.82 -13.93 5.16
CA ILE A 247 -17.53 -14.29 6.55
C ILE A 247 -18.26 -13.35 7.52
N PRO A 248 -18.78 -13.85 8.65
CA PRO A 248 -19.43 -13.00 9.64
C PRO A 248 -18.52 -11.87 10.09
N SER A 249 -18.93 -10.64 9.81
CA SER A 249 -18.10 -9.46 10.04
C SER A 249 -18.96 -8.31 10.58
N HIS A 250 -18.40 -7.53 11.50
CA HIS A 250 -18.91 -6.21 11.82
C HIS A 250 -18.50 -5.19 10.72
N PRO A 251 -19.32 -4.16 10.39
CA PRO A 251 -19.00 -3.15 9.36
C PRO A 251 -17.61 -2.51 9.49
N ILE A 252 -17.14 -2.28 10.71
CA ILE A 252 -15.80 -1.75 10.98
C ILE A 252 -14.66 -2.58 10.36
N HIS A 253 -14.83 -3.90 10.23
CA HIS A 253 -13.84 -4.76 9.58
C HIS A 253 -13.71 -4.40 8.10
N GLY A 254 -14.84 -4.24 7.40
CA GLY A 254 -14.86 -3.82 6.00
C GLY A 254 -14.29 -2.41 5.81
N ILE A 255 -14.65 -1.48 6.72
CA ILE A 255 -14.08 -0.13 6.71
C ILE A 255 -12.57 -0.19 6.92
N PHE A 256 -12.08 -0.89 7.94
CA PHE A 256 -10.64 -1.03 8.17
C PHE A 256 -9.93 -1.66 6.98
N HIS A 257 -10.52 -2.68 6.34
CA HIS A 257 -9.97 -3.28 5.13
C HIS A 257 -9.80 -2.23 4.01
N LEU A 258 -10.83 -1.44 3.72
CA LEU A 258 -10.78 -0.42 2.68
C LEU A 258 -9.85 0.74 3.04
N MET A 259 -9.86 1.21 4.29
CA MET A 259 -8.96 2.27 4.76
C MET A 259 -7.50 1.83 4.69
N HIS A 260 -7.22 0.59 5.09
CA HIS A 260 -5.88 0.02 4.96
C HIS A 260 -5.47 -0.03 3.49
N ALA A 261 -6.32 -0.56 2.61
CA ALA A 261 -6.06 -0.62 1.17
C ALA A 261 -5.88 0.77 0.54
N GLY A 262 -6.64 1.78 0.96
CA GLY A 262 -6.59 3.13 0.39
C GLY A 262 -5.39 3.96 0.89
N LEU A 263 -4.97 3.78 2.14
CA LEU A 263 -3.98 4.65 2.79
C LEU A 263 -2.59 4.03 2.86
N SER A 264 -2.49 2.71 3.12
CA SER A 264 -1.19 2.05 3.32
C SER A 264 -0.24 2.08 2.10
N PRO A 265 -0.71 2.08 0.83
CA PRO A 265 0.18 2.11 -0.32
C PRO A 265 1.09 3.33 -0.37
N ALA A 266 0.70 4.45 0.26
CA ALA A 266 1.48 5.67 0.24
C ALA A 266 2.87 5.50 0.86
N ALA A 267 2.96 4.74 1.96
CA ALA A 267 4.24 4.42 2.61
C ALA A 267 5.15 3.60 1.68
N GLY A 268 4.58 2.63 0.94
CA GLY A 268 5.31 1.79 -0.02
C GLY A 268 5.62 2.40 -1.36
N HIS A 269 5.06 3.57 -1.62
CA HIS A 269 5.38 4.34 -2.81
C HIS A 269 6.17 5.60 -2.49
N THR A 270 6.71 5.74 -1.27
CA THR A 270 7.48 6.94 -0.92
C THR A 270 8.66 7.19 -1.84
N GLY A 271 9.25 6.16 -2.46
CA GLY A 271 10.48 6.28 -3.24
C GLY A 271 11.75 6.33 -2.38
N PHE A 272 11.57 6.16 -1.07
CA PHE A 272 12.63 6.12 -0.07
C PHE A 272 12.56 4.80 0.71
N HIS A 273 13.69 4.34 1.22
CA HIS A 273 13.78 3.16 2.08
C HIS A 273 13.49 3.44 3.55
N LYS A 274 13.76 4.68 3.99
CA LYS A 274 13.43 5.17 5.31
C LYS A 274 12.93 6.60 5.26
N LEU A 275 12.06 6.93 6.18
CA LEU A 275 11.67 8.28 6.51
C LEU A 275 12.50 8.76 7.71
N VAL A 276 13.28 9.81 7.53
CA VAL A 276 14.10 10.42 8.59
C VAL A 276 13.26 11.49 9.27
N LEU A 277 12.86 11.29 10.52
CA LEU A 277 12.07 12.27 11.28
C LEU A 277 12.98 13.30 11.96
N ASN A 278 14.06 12.82 12.57
CA ASN A 278 15.11 13.61 13.20
C ASN A 278 16.39 12.76 13.34
N LYS A 279 17.44 13.30 13.97
CA LYS A 279 18.75 12.62 14.14
C LYS A 279 18.70 11.28 14.89
N LYS A 280 17.64 11.00 15.66
CA LYS A 280 17.51 9.80 16.51
C LYS A 280 16.33 8.90 16.09
N ALA A 281 15.53 9.33 15.12
CA ALA A 281 14.31 8.64 14.72
C ALA A 281 14.25 8.47 13.21
N GLU A 282 14.47 7.22 12.78
CA GLU A 282 14.26 6.75 11.42
C GLU A 282 13.12 5.75 11.42
N TRP A 283 12.27 5.86 10.41
CA TRP A 283 11.11 5.03 10.22
C TRP A 283 11.31 4.19 8.96
N ASN A 284 11.33 2.87 9.06
CA ASN A 284 11.41 2.02 7.88
C ASN A 284 10.14 2.21 7.06
N THR A 285 10.32 2.68 5.83
CA THR A 285 9.27 2.57 4.82
C THR A 285 9.33 1.20 4.16
N ASP A 286 10.41 0.42 4.33
CA ASP A 286 10.51 -1.04 4.13
C ASP A 286 9.84 -1.60 2.86
N HIS A 287 10.07 -0.93 1.73
CA HIS A 287 9.43 -1.29 0.46
C HIS A 287 10.41 -1.29 -0.72
N TYR A 288 11.66 -1.71 -0.47
CA TYR A 288 12.61 -1.96 -1.56
C TYR A 288 12.10 -3.08 -2.47
N PHE A 289 11.45 -4.10 -1.89
CA PHE A 289 10.78 -5.17 -2.62
C PHE A 289 9.76 -4.65 -3.65
N HIS A 290 8.92 -3.69 -3.25
CA HIS A 290 7.95 -3.06 -4.14
C HIS A 290 8.59 -2.06 -5.12
N TYR A 291 9.66 -1.40 -4.73
CA TYR A 291 10.46 -0.61 -5.67
C TYR A 291 11.04 -1.50 -6.79
N LEU A 292 11.59 -2.67 -6.45
CA LEU A 292 12.08 -3.65 -7.42
C LEU A 292 10.96 -4.15 -8.34
N HIS A 293 9.73 -4.25 -7.83
CA HIS A 293 8.56 -4.52 -8.65
C HIS A 293 8.35 -3.43 -9.72
N HIS A 294 8.35 -2.15 -9.35
CA HIS A 294 8.24 -1.04 -10.33
C HIS A 294 9.43 -0.95 -11.29
N LYS A 295 10.61 -1.38 -10.86
CA LYS A 295 11.81 -1.41 -11.71
C LYS A 295 11.78 -2.53 -12.73
N TYR A 296 11.35 -3.72 -12.34
CA TYR A 296 11.47 -4.93 -13.16
C TYR A 296 10.12 -5.46 -13.68
N PHE A 297 8.98 -5.07 -13.14
CA PHE A 297 7.60 -5.42 -13.57
C PHE A 297 7.20 -6.91 -13.45
N THR A 298 8.15 -7.85 -13.46
CA THR A 298 7.86 -9.30 -13.53
C THR A 298 8.19 -10.07 -12.25
N VAL A 299 8.42 -9.36 -11.15
CA VAL A 299 8.85 -9.90 -9.85
C VAL A 299 8.06 -9.21 -8.75
N ASN A 300 7.99 -9.78 -7.56
CA ASN A 300 7.49 -9.12 -6.35
C ASN A 300 6.05 -8.58 -6.49
N PHE A 301 5.09 -9.45 -6.81
CA PHE A 301 3.68 -9.06 -6.94
C PHE A 301 2.98 -8.85 -5.59
N GLY A 302 3.55 -9.35 -4.49
CA GLY A 302 3.00 -9.26 -3.15
C GLY A 302 3.81 -8.33 -2.26
N VAL A 303 4.05 -8.78 -1.03
CA VAL A 303 4.83 -8.11 0.01
C VAL A 303 5.60 -9.14 0.82
N GLU A 304 6.67 -8.72 1.49
CA GLU A 304 7.58 -9.57 2.26
C GLU A 304 6.91 -10.29 3.43
N SER A 305 5.86 -9.68 4.00
CA SER A 305 5.14 -10.24 5.16
C SER A 305 4.33 -11.50 4.85
N VAL A 306 4.02 -11.76 3.58
CA VAL A 306 3.33 -12.97 3.12
C VAL A 306 4.10 -13.55 1.93
N PRO A 307 4.78 -14.72 2.06
CA PRO A 307 5.83 -15.17 1.13
C PRO A 307 5.30 -15.78 -0.18
N LEU A 308 4.21 -15.22 -0.73
CA LEU A 308 3.57 -15.71 -1.94
C LEU A 308 4.53 -15.62 -3.14
N ASP A 309 5.32 -14.56 -3.26
CA ASP A 309 6.33 -14.46 -4.32
C ASP A 309 7.42 -15.54 -4.23
N LYS A 310 7.75 -16.00 -3.03
CA LYS A 310 8.69 -17.13 -2.88
C LYS A 310 8.04 -18.44 -3.28
N TRP A 311 6.82 -18.68 -2.80
CA TRP A 311 6.07 -19.91 -3.10
C TRP A 311 5.74 -20.07 -4.59
N PHE A 312 5.47 -18.96 -5.27
CA PHE A 312 5.10 -18.95 -6.69
C PHE A 312 6.23 -18.49 -7.62
N GLY A 313 7.45 -18.32 -7.11
CA GLY A 313 8.65 -18.12 -7.92
C GLY A 313 8.77 -16.76 -8.60
N SER A 314 8.23 -15.69 -8.02
CA SER A 314 8.39 -14.31 -8.48
C SER A 314 9.24 -13.43 -7.56
N TYR A 315 9.85 -13.99 -6.51
CA TYR A 315 10.68 -13.26 -5.55
C TYR A 315 11.97 -12.68 -6.16
N HIS A 316 12.31 -11.45 -5.79
CA HIS A 316 13.56 -10.76 -6.12
C HIS A 316 13.96 -9.81 -4.99
N ASP A 317 15.15 -10.01 -4.42
CA ASP A 317 15.65 -9.21 -3.28
C ASP A 317 16.67 -8.13 -3.64
N GLY A 318 17.08 -8.07 -4.92
CA GLY A 318 18.09 -7.12 -5.39
C GLY A 318 19.48 -7.73 -5.54
N SER A 319 19.66 -9.01 -5.19
CA SER A 319 20.91 -9.75 -5.41
C SER A 319 21.12 -10.09 -6.90
N ASP A 320 22.37 -10.25 -7.30
CA ASP A 320 22.74 -10.67 -8.66
C ASP A 320 22.15 -12.04 -8.99
N LYS A 321 22.11 -12.95 -8.00
CA LYS A 321 21.48 -14.27 -8.14
C LYS A 321 19.99 -14.17 -8.51
N ALA A 322 19.23 -13.34 -7.79
CA ALA A 322 17.81 -13.13 -8.10
C ALA A 322 17.64 -12.48 -9.49
N HIS A 323 18.56 -11.59 -9.87
CA HIS A 323 18.55 -10.94 -11.18
C HIS A 323 18.78 -11.93 -12.32
N GLU A 324 19.79 -12.80 -12.21
CA GLU A 324 20.08 -13.87 -13.18
C GLU A 324 18.89 -14.83 -13.32
N GLU A 325 18.28 -15.21 -12.20
CA GLU A 325 17.11 -16.10 -12.21
C GLU A 325 15.92 -15.47 -12.94
N MET A 326 15.66 -14.19 -12.70
CA MET A 326 14.63 -13.43 -13.42
C MET A 326 14.92 -13.40 -14.93
N LEU A 327 16.15 -13.10 -15.34
CA LEU A 327 16.54 -13.07 -16.75
C LEU A 327 16.38 -14.44 -17.42
N ARG A 328 16.75 -15.53 -16.72
CA ARG A 328 16.55 -16.90 -17.19
C ARG A 328 15.07 -17.21 -17.43
N LYS A 329 14.20 -16.88 -16.47
CA LYS A 329 12.74 -17.10 -16.60
C LYS A 329 12.15 -16.33 -17.79
N ARG A 330 12.59 -15.09 -18.01
CA ARG A 330 12.14 -14.27 -19.15
C ARG A 330 12.50 -14.85 -20.51
N LYS A 331 13.69 -15.45 -20.63
CA LYS A 331 14.11 -16.13 -21.87
C LYS A 331 13.18 -17.31 -22.17
N ASN A 332 12.88 -18.11 -21.16
CA ASN A 332 12.02 -19.30 -21.30
C ASN A 332 10.55 -18.99 -21.62
N LEU A 333 10.07 -17.76 -21.37
CA LEU A 333 8.71 -17.32 -21.73
C LEU A 333 8.61 -16.75 -23.17
N LYS A 334 9.75 -16.50 -23.81
CA LYS A 334 9.84 -15.94 -25.17
C LYS A 334 10.19 -16.99 -26.24
N GLY A 335 10.75 -18.13 -25.83
CA GLY A 335 10.85 -19.33 -26.67
C GLY A 335 9.62 -20.17 -26.49
#